data_AF-A0A379YGB0-F1
#
_entry.id   AF-A0A379YGB0-F1
#
_cell.length_a   1.000
_cell.length_b   1.000
_cell.length_c   1.000
_cell.angle_alpha   90.00
_cell.angle_beta   90.00
_cell.angle_gamma   90.00
#
_symmetry.space_group_name_H-M   'P 1'
#
loop_
_entity.id
_entity.type
_entity.pdbx_description
1 polymer ?
#
loop_
_entity_poly.entity_id
_entity_poly.type
_entity_poly.pdbx_seq_one_letter_code
_entity_poly.pdbx_strand_id
1 'polypeptide(L)' 'MQRSSVEPHCPKCKIVGSEYIAYEPNETVTTSENLKFEIAYCSCCGYVHGVFAEILEIQPVCE' A
#
# COMPACT_ATOMS: atom_id res chain seq x y z
N MET A 1 -2.77 -25.16 10.57
CA MET A 1 -3.91 -24.28 10.25
C MET A 1 -3.66 -23.65 8.89
N GLN A 2 -4.30 -24.16 7.83
CA GLN A 2 -4.22 -23.55 6.50
C GLN A 2 -5.12 -22.31 6.51
N ARG A 3 -4.55 -21.11 6.38
CA ARG A 3 -5.34 -19.92 6.05
C ARG A 3 -5.79 -20.11 4.60
N SER A 4 -7.07 -20.34 4.39
CA SER A 4 -7.67 -20.21 3.05
C SER A 4 -7.33 -18.81 2.55
N SER A 5 -6.53 -18.70 1.51
CA SER A 5 -6.20 -17.43 0.86
C SER A 5 -7.48 -16.88 0.25
N VAL A 6 -8.21 -16.06 1.00
CA VAL A 6 -9.34 -15.32 0.45
C VAL A 6 -8.74 -14.30 -0.51
N GLU A 7 -9.05 -14.45 -1.79
CA GLU A 7 -8.64 -13.48 -2.79
C GLU A 7 -9.27 -12.12 -2.47
N PRO A 8 -8.48 -11.03 -2.49
CA PRO A 8 -9.02 -9.71 -2.25
C PRO A 8 -10.00 -9.35 -3.36
N HIS A 9 -11.11 -8.74 -2.97
CA HIS A 9 -12.10 -8.23 -3.91
C HIS A 9 -12.33 -6.74 -3.67
N CYS A 10 -12.56 -6.00 -4.74
CA CYS A 10 -12.94 -4.60 -4.64
C CYS A 10 -14.41 -4.48 -4.20
N PRO A 11 -14.74 -3.79 -3.10
CA PRO A 11 -16.12 -3.66 -2.65
C PRO A 11 -16.99 -2.83 -3.60
N LYS A 12 -16.37 -1.95 -4.41
CA LYS A 12 -17.04 -1.05 -5.37
C LYS A 12 -17.35 -1.72 -6.71
N CYS A 13 -16.34 -2.23 -7.42
CA CYS A 13 -16.54 -2.84 -8.74
C CYS A 13 -16.62 -4.37 -8.74
N LYS A 14 -16.46 -5.02 -7.57
CA LYS A 14 -16.54 -6.47 -7.37
C LYS A 14 -15.49 -7.31 -8.11
N ILE A 15 -14.50 -6.68 -8.73
CA ILE A 15 -13.36 -7.40 -9.31
C ILE A 15 -12.61 -8.16 -8.21
N VAL A 16 -12.17 -9.38 -8.54
CA VAL A 16 -11.47 -10.29 -7.63
C VAL A 16 -10.07 -10.49 -8.16
N GLY A 17 -9.08 -10.46 -7.28
CA GLY A 17 -7.67 -10.68 -7.61
C GLY A 17 -6.78 -9.61 -7.00
N SER A 18 -5.64 -10.04 -6.46
CA SER A 18 -4.63 -9.14 -5.88
C SER A 18 -3.96 -8.25 -6.92
N GLU A 19 -3.90 -8.70 -8.18
CA GLU A 19 -3.39 -7.95 -9.32
C GLU A 19 -4.19 -6.66 -9.62
N TYR A 20 -5.42 -6.57 -9.11
CA TYR A 20 -6.26 -5.39 -9.23
C TYR A 20 -6.13 -4.42 -8.06
N ILE A 21 -5.33 -4.77 -7.04
CA ILE A 21 -5.01 -3.89 -5.91
C ILE A 21 -3.60 -3.32 -6.13
N ALA A 22 -3.54 -2.08 -6.61
CA ALA A 22 -2.31 -1.36 -6.83
C ALA A 22 -1.91 -0.55 -5.58
N TYR A 23 -0.60 -0.29 -5.47
CA TYR A 23 -0.02 0.55 -4.43
C TYR A 23 0.71 1.72 -5.11
N GLU A 24 0.35 2.94 -4.75
CA GLU A 24 1.04 4.14 -5.20
C GLU A 24 1.84 4.72 -4.03
N PRO A 25 3.19 4.69 -4.10
CA PRO A 25 4.02 5.33 -3.10
C PRO A 25 3.95 6.85 -3.28
N ASN A 26 3.61 7.56 -2.21
CA ASN A 26 3.78 8.99 -2.14
C ASN A 26 5.10 9.26 -1.42
N GLU A 27 6.15 9.55 -2.20
CA GLU A 27 7.47 9.95 -1.69
C GLU A 27 7.43 11.41 -1.21
N THR A 28 6.58 11.71 -0.24
CA THR A 28 6.64 12.97 0.48
C THR A 28 7.68 12.84 1.58
N VAL A 29 8.95 12.98 1.19
CA VAL A 29 10.06 13.14 2.12
C VAL A 29 9.89 14.50 2.80
N THR A 30 9.15 14.52 3.91
CA THR A 30 9.15 15.68 4.79
C THR A 30 10.48 15.71 5.54
N THR A 31 11.05 16.91 5.65
CA THR A 31 12.44 17.18 6.05
C THR A 31 12.80 16.74 7.48
N SER A 32 11.84 16.18 8.23
CA SER A 32 11.99 15.89 9.65
C SER A 32 11.71 14.45 10.04
N GLU A 33 11.00 13.67 9.22
CA GLU A 33 10.62 12.29 9.55
C GLU A 33 10.56 11.46 8.26
N ASN A 34 11.36 10.40 8.18
CA ASN A 34 11.45 9.51 7.01
C ASN A 34 10.21 8.63 6.92
N LEU A 35 9.08 9.27 6.60
CA LEU A 35 7.79 8.63 6.47
C LEU A 35 7.53 8.35 5.00
N LYS A 36 7.28 7.08 4.68
CA LYS A 36 6.78 6.66 3.38
C LYS A 36 5.30 6.38 3.49
N PHE A 37 4.50 7.02 2.65
CA PHE A 37 3.06 6.74 2.56
C PHE A 37 2.78 5.92 1.32
N GLU A 38 1.94 4.89 1.43
CA GLU A 38 1.49 4.08 0.32
C GLU A 38 -0.04 4.04 0.31
N ILE A 39 -0.63 4.36 -0.83
CA ILE A 39 -2.08 4.30 -1.02
C ILE A 39 -2.41 3.00 -1.74
N ALA A 40 -3.20 2.13 -1.11
CA ALA A 40 -3.74 0.95 -1.79
C ALA A 40 -5.08 1.28 -2.44
N TYR A 41 -5.21 1.00 -3.73
CA TYR A 41 -6.42 1.29 -4.49
C TYR A 41 -6.70 0.24 -5.56
N CYS A 42 -7.96 0.14 -5.96
CA CYS A 42 -8.37 -0.72 -7.06
C CYS A 42 -7.97 -0.08 -8.40
N SER A 43 -7.11 -0.75 -9.17
CA SER A 43 -6.62 -0.27 -10.48
C SER A 43 -7.72 -0.17 -11.54
N CYS A 44 -8.83 -0.88 -11.36
CA CYS A 44 -9.96 -0.88 -12.29
C CYS A 44 -10.93 0.31 -12.07
N CYS A 45 -11.20 0.69 -10.82
CA CYS A 45 -12.27 1.66 -10.51
C CYS A 45 -11.86 2.82 -9.58
N GLY A 46 -10.60 2.85 -9.16
CA GLY A 46 -10.03 3.88 -8.29
C GLY A 46 -10.52 3.85 -6.84
N TYR A 47 -11.19 2.78 -6.39
CA TYR A 47 -11.61 2.68 -4.99
C TYR A 47 -10.39 2.56 -4.07
N VAL A 48 -10.23 3.48 -3.12
CA VAL A 48 -9.14 3.46 -2.15
C VAL A 48 -9.47 2.47 -1.02
N HIS A 49 -8.61 1.47 -0.85
CA HIS A 49 -8.71 0.49 0.22
C HIS A 49 -8.13 1.00 1.54
N GLY A 50 -7.09 1.83 1.47
CA GLY A 50 -6.46 2.41 2.65
C GLY A 50 -5.19 3.18 2.32
N VAL A 51 -4.70 3.92 3.32
CA VAL A 51 -3.41 4.60 3.30
C VAL A 51 -2.55 3.98 4.39
N PHE A 52 -1.36 3.54 4.02
CA PHE A 52 -0.39 2.90 4.90
C PHE A 52 0.79 3.84 5.09
N ALA A 53 1.29 3.94 6.32
CA ALA A 53 2.48 4.71 6.64
C ALA A 53 3.56 3.75 7.14
N GLU A 54 4.73 3.80 6.53
CA GLU A 54 5.92 3.10 6.95
C GLU A 54 6.92 4.11 7.51
N ILE A 55 7.39 3.87 8.73
CA ILE A 55 8.48 4.64 9.32
C ILE A 55 9.77 3.98 8.83
N LEU A 56 10.53 4.69 8.00
CA LEU A 56 11.83 4.23 7.55
C LEU A 56 12.86 4.54 8.64
N GLU A 57 13.34 3.51 9.33
CA GLU A 57 14.55 3.63 10.15
C GLU A 57 15.74 3.83 9.21
N ILE A 58 16.24 5.07 9.07
CA ILE A 58 17.53 5.25 8.39
C ILE A 58 18.61 4.68 9.31
N GLN A 59 19.16 3.53 8.96
CA GLN A 59 20.43 3.12 9.54
C GLN A 59 21.50 4.07 8.98
N PRO A 60 22.26 4.78 9.83
CA PRO A 60 23.36 5.60 9.34
C PRO A 60 24.39 4.67 8.70
N VAL A 61 24.65 4.87 7.41
CA VAL A 61 25.76 4.20 6.72
C VAL A 61 27.04 4.80 7.28
N CYS A 62 27.84 4.00 7.98
CA CYS A 62 29.21 4.39 8.33
C CYS A 62 30.08 4.27 7.06
N GLU A 63 30.50 5.40 6.49
CA GLU A 63 31.58 5.48 5.49
C GLU A 63 32.97 5.35 6.14
#